data_AF-A0A9E2U7A6-F1
#
_entry.id   AF-A0A9E2U7A6-F1
#
_cell.length_a   1.000
_cell.length_b   1.000
_cell.length_c   1.000
_cell.angle_alpha   90.00
_cell.angle_beta   90.00
_cell.angle_gamma   90.00
#
_symmetry.space_group_name_H-M   'P 1'
#
loop_
_entity.id
_entity.type
_entity.pdbx_description
1 polymer ?
#
loop_
_entity_poly.entity_id
_entity_poly.type
_entity_poly.pdbx_seq_one_letter_code
_entity_poly.pdbx_strand_id
1 'polypeptide(L)' 'MLTHPTLDQLNQLGLLGMAQAFGELEAASDAATLSHAEWLGLLLDREATLR' A
#
# COMPACT_ATOMS: atom_id res chain seq x y z
N MET A 1 12.63 -6.29 13.66
CA MET A 1 11.58 -6.94 12.84
C MET A 1 10.29 -6.19 13.07
N LEU A 2 10.10 -5.09 12.34
CA LEU A 2 8.87 -4.30 12.32
C LEU A 2 8.18 -4.61 10.99
N THR A 3 7.89 -5.89 10.75
CA THR A 3 7.06 -6.26 9.60
C THR A 3 5.67 -5.72 9.92
N HIS A 4 5.25 -4.66 9.25
CA HIS A 4 3.90 -4.12 9.43
C HIS A 4 2.93 -5.29 9.19
N PRO A 5 2.07 -5.66 10.16
CA PRO A 5 1.23 -6.84 10.04
C PRO A 5 0.33 -6.77 8.80
N THR A 6 -0.06 -5.55 8.39
CA THR A 6 -0.78 -5.27 7.15
C THR A 6 0.01 -5.66 5.90
N LEU A 7 1.31 -5.37 5.87
CA LEU A 7 2.18 -5.62 4.72
C LEU A 7 2.45 -7.12 4.56
N ASP A 8 2.63 -7.83 5.69
CA ASP A 8 2.73 -9.29 5.71
C ASP A 8 1.43 -9.93 5.18
N GLN A 9 0.28 -9.46 5.65
CA GLN A 9 -1.03 -9.96 5.23
C GLN A 9 -1.31 -9.70 3.74
N LEU A 10 -0.93 -8.53 3.20
CA LEU A 10 -1.04 -8.22 1.77
C LEU A 10 -0.17 -9.15 0.92
N ASN A 11 1.07 -9.45 1.36
CA ASN A 11 1.94 -10.41 0.69
C ASN A 11 1.36 -11.83 0.72
N GLN A 12 0.79 -12.26 1.85
CA GLN A 12 0.14 -13.57 1.98
C GLN A 12 -1.09 -13.72 1.07
N LEU A 13 -1.80 -12.62 0.80
CA LEU A 13 -2.96 -12.59 -0.11
C LEU A 13 -2.58 -12.49 -1.60
N GLY A 14 -1.29 -12.33 -1.91
CA GLY A 14 -0.80 -12.14 -3.28
C GLY A 14 -1.07 -10.74 -3.85
N LEU A 15 -1.42 -9.77 -3.00
CA LEU A 15 -1.68 -8.38 -3.38
C LEU A 15 -0.37 -7.59 -3.36
N LEU A 16 0.56 -7.98 -4.22
CA LEU A 16 1.93 -7.49 -4.21
C LEU A 16 2.03 -5.99 -4.56
N GLY A 17 1.16 -5.47 -5.40
CA GLY A 17 1.12 -4.07 -5.77
C GLY A 17 0.55 -3.20 -4.65
N MET A 18 -0.48 -3.69 -3.95
CA MET A 18 -0.93 -3.05 -2.72
C MET A 18 0.15 -3.05 -1.63
N ALA A 19 0.85 -4.18 -1.45
CA ALA A 19 1.94 -4.28 -0.47
C ALA A 19 3.05 -3.27 -0.74
N GLN A 20 3.42 -3.10 -2.01
CA GLN A 20 4.43 -2.13 -2.43
C GLN A 20 3.95 -0.69 -2.21
N ALA A 21 2.75 -0.34 -2.70
CA ALA A 21 2.17 0.98 -2.51
C ALA A 21 2.01 1.34 -1.03
N PHE A 22 1.60 0.39 -0.19
CA PHE A 22 1.49 0.58 1.25
C PHE A 22 2.84 0.99 1.85
N GLY A 23 3.93 0.29 1.50
CA GLY A 23 5.27 0.63 1.98
C GLY A 23 5.76 1.99 1.46
N GLU A 24 5.47 2.31 0.20
CA GLU A 24 5.79 3.62 -0.40
C GLU A 24 5.02 4.76 0.27
N LEU A 25 3.74 4.56 0.56
CA LEU A 25 2.87 5.53 1.25
C LEU A 25 3.25 5.70 2.73
N GLU A 26 3.56 4.61 3.45
CA GLU A 26 4.04 4.70 4.83
C GLU A 26 5.39 5.44 4.92
N ALA A 27 6.26 5.27 3.92
CA ALA A 27 7.53 6.01 3.84
C ALA A 27 7.35 7.46 3.39
N ALA A 28 6.31 7.75 2.61
CA ALA A 28 6.00 9.10 2.15
C ALA A 28 5.32 9.91 3.27
N SER A 29 6.03 10.87 3.86
CA SER A 29 5.44 11.80 4.85
C SER A 29 4.25 12.61 4.30
N ASP A 30 4.15 12.74 2.98
CA ASP A 30 3.05 13.43 2.30
C ASP A 30 1.76 12.59 2.22
N ALA A 31 1.83 11.27 2.44
CA ALA A 31 0.65 10.40 2.47
C ALA A 31 -0.33 10.79 3.60
N ALA A 32 0.15 11.49 4.62
CA ALA A 32 -0.69 12.06 5.68
C ALA A 32 -1.60 13.21 5.19
N THR A 33 -1.33 13.79 4.02
CA THR A 33 -2.16 14.84 3.40
C THR A 33 -3.29 14.26 2.54
N LEU A 34 -3.18 12.99 2.13
CA LEU A 34 -4.17 12.32 1.31
C LEU A 34 -5.39 11.96 2.14
N SER A 35 -6.57 12.20 1.57
CA SER A 35 -7.80 11.63 2.13
C SER A 35 -7.76 10.11 2.04
N HIS A 36 -8.43 9.42 2.97
CA HIS A 36 -8.47 7.96 3.01
C HIS A 36 -8.91 7.33 1.68
N ALA A 37 -9.83 7.99 0.95
CA ALA A 37 -10.27 7.56 -0.38
C ALA A 37 -9.17 7.65 -1.44
N GLU A 38 -8.35 8.71 -1.42
CA GLU A 38 -7.23 8.87 -2.36
C GLU A 38 -6.12 7.88 -2.06
N TRP A 39 -5.80 7.71 -0.77
CA TRP A 39 -4.85 6.70 -0.33
C TRP A 39 -5.26 5.30 -0.80
N LEU A 40 -6.53 4.91 -0.62
CA LEU A 40 -7.03 3.62 -1.08
C LEU A 40 -7.00 3.51 -2.62
N GLY A 41 -7.33 4.60 -3.33
CA GLY A 41 -7.27 4.67 -4.78
C GLY A 41 -5.86 4.40 -5.32
N LEU A 42 -4.83 4.97 -4.69
CA LEU A 42 -3.42 4.73 -5.07
C LEU A 42 -2.97 3.29 -4.84
N LEU A 43 -3.38 2.65 -3.73
CA LEU A 43 -3.10 1.23 -3.52
C LEU A 43 -3.76 0.35 -4.60
N LEU A 44 -5.02 0.63 -4.93
CA LEU A 44 -5.75 -0.10 -5.96
C LEU A 44 -5.14 0.09 -7.35
N ASP A 45 -4.76 1.32 -7.69
CA ASP A 45 -4.10 1.65 -8.96
C ASP A 45 -2.78 0.91 -9.12
N ARG A 46 -1.96 0.85 -8.06
CA ARG A 46 -0.69 0.11 -8.07
C ARG A 46 -0.89 -1.38 -8.27
N GLU A 47 -1.87 -1.97 -7.59
CA GLU A 47 -2.23 -3.38 -7.75
C GLU A 47 -2.76 -3.68 -9.16
N ALA A 48 -3.58 -2.79 -9.72
CA ALA A 48 -4.08 -2.92 -11.07
C ALA A 48 -2.98 -2.76 -12.12
N THR A 49 -1.99 -1.89 -11.89
CA THR A 49 -0.84 -1.68 -12.77
C THR A 49 0.19 -2.81 -12.71
N LEU A 50 0.30 -3.49 -11.56
CA LEU A 50 1.23 -4.62 -11.40
C LEU A 50 0.72 -5.91 -12.09
N ARG A 51 -0.57 -5.99 -12.42
CA ARG A 51 -1.21 -7.11 -13.13
C ARG A 51 -1.16 -6.95 -14.65
#